data_AF-A0A846T4A2-F1
#
_entry.id   AF-A0A846T4A2-F1
#
_cell.length_a   1.000
_cell.length_b   1.000
_cell.length_c   1.000
_cell.angle_alpha   90.00
_cell.angle_beta   90.00
_cell.angle_gamma   90.00
#
_symmetry.space_group_name_H-M   'P 1'
#
loop_
_entity.id
_entity.type
_entity.pdbx_description
1 polymer ?
#
loop_
_entity_poly.entity_id
_entity_poly.type
_entity_poly.pdbx_seq_one_letter_code
_entity_poly.pdbx_strand_id
1 'polypeptide(L)'
;MEQVIWLYFGLISVIVALGIVGSLIVNFQGESKLSAFDQGLERIRDQCDLVCDSPPGTYLSTKADLPSGLYLWTEDDLICGIYEQERRCTRCTCTIRPYALSLNTTLALRSFDIQGYNCAFERGENDVSLECQG
;
A
#
# COMPACT_ATOMS: atom_id res chain seq x y z
N MET A 1 8.85 -9.91 -55.05
CA MET A 1 8.30 -10.67 -53.91
C MET A 1 9.16 -10.56 -52.65
N GLU A 2 10.49 -10.32 -52.73
CA GLU A 2 11.37 -10.23 -51.54
C GLU A 2 11.15 -9.00 -50.64
N GLN A 3 10.83 -7.82 -51.19
CA GLN A 3 10.65 -6.60 -50.38
C GLN A 3 9.48 -6.68 -49.39
N VAL A 4 8.44 -7.46 -49.72
CA VAL A 4 7.25 -7.60 -48.87
C VAL A 4 7.58 -8.43 -47.62
N ILE A 5 8.45 -9.44 -47.76
CA ILE A 5 8.86 -10.34 -46.67
C ILE A 5 9.67 -9.59 -45.61
N TRP A 6 10.58 -8.70 -46.02
CA TRP A 6 11.35 -7.86 -45.09
C TRP A 6 10.49 -6.90 -44.28
N LEU A 7 9.43 -6.35 -44.89
CA LEU A 7 8.46 -5.48 -44.22
C LEU A 7 7.66 -6.25 -43.15
N TYR A 8 7.26 -7.49 -43.43
CA TYR A 8 6.60 -8.35 -42.44
C TYR A 8 7.52 -8.74 -41.28
N PHE A 9 8.78 -9.11 -41.55
CA PHE A 9 9.74 -9.42 -40.48
C PHE A 9 10.06 -8.20 -39.60
N GLY A 10 10.15 -7.00 -40.19
CA GLY A 10 10.32 -5.76 -39.44
C GLY A 10 9.09 -5.40 -38.59
N LEU A 11 7.88 -5.66 -39.07
CA LEU A 11 6.66 -5.40 -38.31
C LEU A 11 6.49 -6.38 -37.13
N ILE A 12 6.79 -7.66 -37.36
CA ILE A 12 6.69 -8.70 -36.32
C ILE A 12 7.71 -8.47 -35.21
N SER A 13 8.94 -8.05 -35.54
CA SER A 13 9.95 -7.75 -34.52
C SER A 13 9.56 -6.59 -33.62
N VAL A 14 8.91 -5.55 -34.16
CA VAL A 14 8.38 -4.42 -33.38
C VAL A 14 7.25 -4.85 -32.45
N ILE A 15 6.33 -5.71 -32.91
CA ILE A 15 5.22 -6.21 -32.08
C ILE A 15 5.74 -7.09 -30.93
N VAL A 16 6.72 -7.96 -31.20
CA VAL A 16 7.34 -8.81 -30.17
C VAL A 16 8.12 -7.96 -29.16
N ALA A 17 8.87 -6.95 -29.62
CA ALA A 17 9.57 -6.03 -28.74
C ALA A 17 8.60 -5.25 -27.83
N LEU A 18 7.49 -4.75 -28.38
CA LEU A 18 6.46 -4.06 -27.60
C LEU A 18 5.76 -4.99 -26.60
N GLY A 19 5.51 -6.25 -26.96
CA GLY A 19 4.91 -7.24 -26.06
C GLY A 19 5.78 -7.57 -24.85
N ILE A 20 7.09 -7.72 -25.05
CA ILE A 20 8.04 -8.00 -23.96
C ILE A 20 8.17 -6.79 -23.03
N VAL A 21 8.36 -5.59 -23.59
CA VAL A 21 8.48 -4.35 -22.81
C VAL A 21 7.20 -4.05 -22.05
N GLY A 22 6.02 -4.28 -22.65
CA GLY A 22 4.74 -4.12 -21.97
C GLY A 22 4.58 -5.05 -20.76
N SER A 23 4.96 -6.33 -20.89
CA SER A 23 4.86 -7.30 -19.79
C SER A 23 5.80 -6.99 -18.61
N LEU A 24 7.00 -6.47 -18.90
CA LEU A 24 7.99 -6.11 -17.87
C LEU A 24 7.52 -4.91 -17.04
N ILE A 25 6.92 -3.90 -17.68
CA ILE A 25 6.42 -2.70 -16.98
C ILE A 25 5.28 -3.05 -16.03
N VAL A 26 4.35 -3.93 -16.44
CA VAL A 26 3.21 -4.34 -15.61
C VAL A 26 3.65 -5.13 -14.38
N ASN A 27 4.59 -6.07 -14.54
CA ASN A 27 5.12 -6.85 -13.42
C ASN A 27 5.90 -5.97 -12.43
N PHE A 28 6.67 -4.99 -12.92
CA PHE A 28 7.43 -4.08 -12.06
C PHE A 28 6.52 -3.16 -11.22
N GLN A 29 5.41 -2.70 -11.79
CA GLN A 29 4.41 -1.92 -11.04
C GLN A 29 3.75 -2.75 -9.93
N GLY A 30 3.37 -4.00 -10.18
CA GLY A 30 2.80 -4.89 -9.16
C GLY A 30 3.76 -5.14 -7.99
N GLU A 31 5.03 -5.43 -8.28
CA GLU A 31 6.08 -5.63 -7.27
C GLU A 31 6.30 -4.37 -6.41
N SER A 32 6.27 -3.19 -7.03
CA SER A 32 6.41 -1.91 -6.32
C SER A 32 5.25 -1.61 -5.36
N LYS A 33 4.02 -2.00 -5.72
CA LYS A 33 2.82 -1.77 -4.88
C LYS A 33 2.77 -2.70 -3.68
N LEU A 34 3.12 -3.98 -3.86
CA LEU A 34 3.25 -4.92 -2.75
C LEU A 34 4.37 -4.49 -1.80
N SER A 35 5.50 -4.03 -2.32
CA SER A 35 6.57 -3.46 -1.51
C SER A 35 6.12 -2.22 -0.74
N ALA A 36 5.37 -1.31 -1.38
CA ALA A 36 4.79 -0.15 -0.71
C ALA A 36 3.77 -0.55 0.37
N PHE A 37 2.98 -1.60 0.12
CA PHE A 37 2.06 -2.14 1.12
C PHE A 37 2.80 -2.66 2.37
N ASP A 38 3.83 -3.48 2.18
CA ASP A 38 4.62 -4.03 3.29
C ASP A 38 5.33 -2.90 4.06
N GLN A 39 5.98 -1.95 3.36
CA GLN A 39 6.65 -0.81 3.98
C GLN A 39 5.66 0.14 4.70
N GLY A 40 4.50 0.38 4.11
CA GLY A 40 3.46 1.22 4.71
C GLY A 40 2.92 0.63 6.00
N LEU A 41 2.65 -0.68 6.03
CA LEU A 41 2.25 -1.37 7.27
C LEU A 41 3.34 -1.35 8.33
N GLU A 42 4.59 -1.56 7.96
CA GLU A 42 5.71 -1.50 8.91
C GLU A 42 5.87 -0.10 9.49
N ARG A 43 5.74 0.94 8.67
CA ARG A 43 5.78 2.34 9.12
C ARG A 43 4.67 2.66 10.12
N ILE A 44 3.47 2.14 9.89
CA ILE A 44 2.32 2.28 10.79
C ILE A 44 2.58 1.50 12.09
N ARG A 45 3.15 0.29 12.03
CA ARG A 45 3.56 -0.50 13.21
C ARG A 45 4.55 0.29 14.07
N ASP A 46 5.65 0.75 13.48
CA ASP A 46 6.72 1.42 14.22
C ASP A 46 6.21 2.66 14.95
N GLN A 47 5.30 3.40 14.30
CA GLN A 47 4.65 4.56 14.91
C GLN A 47 3.69 4.17 16.04
N CYS A 48 2.95 3.08 15.86
CA CYS A 48 2.07 2.53 16.89
C CYS A 48 2.88 2.11 18.12
N ASP A 49 3.97 1.35 17.94
CA ASP A 49 4.85 0.91 19.03
C ASP A 49 5.43 2.11 19.80
N LEU A 50 5.91 3.12 19.08
CA LEU A 50 6.42 4.34 19.71
C LEU A 50 5.36 5.04 20.59
N VAL A 51 4.10 5.05 20.15
CA VAL A 51 3.00 5.67 20.89
C VAL A 51 2.57 4.79 22.06
N CYS A 52 2.57 3.47 21.90
CA CYS A 52 2.30 2.51 22.98
C CYS A 52 3.26 2.68 24.17
N ASP A 53 4.54 2.92 23.87
CA ASP A 53 5.59 3.13 24.88
C ASP A 53 5.60 4.55 25.48
N SER A 54 4.73 5.43 24.99
CA SER A 54 4.63 6.82 25.45
C SER A 54 3.56 7.00 26.54
N PRO A 55 3.62 8.09 27.33
CA PRO A 55 2.59 8.39 28.32
C PRO A 55 1.20 8.59 27.70
N PRO A 56 0.10 8.32 28.43
CA PRO A 56 -1.25 8.68 28.00
C PRO A 56 -1.39 10.16 27.63
N GLY A 57 -2.18 10.46 26.61
CA GLY A 57 -2.32 11.79 26.02
C GLY A 57 -1.25 12.13 24.97
N THR A 58 -0.30 11.23 24.70
CA THR A 58 0.65 11.40 23.60
C THR A 58 -0.06 11.29 22.26
N TYR A 59 0.14 12.27 21.40
CA TYR A 59 -0.36 12.31 20.03
C TYR A 59 0.81 12.42 19.06
N LEU A 60 0.95 11.45 18.16
CA LEU A 60 1.99 11.44 17.12
C LEU A 60 1.38 11.06 15.78
N SER A 61 1.95 11.59 14.70
CA SER A 61 1.51 11.28 13.34
C SER A 61 2.68 10.86 12.47
N THR A 62 2.46 9.89 11.60
CA THR A 62 3.43 9.48 10.58
C THR A 62 2.78 9.49 9.20
N LYS A 63 3.60 9.73 8.18
CA LYS A 63 3.18 9.53 6.80
C LYS A 63 3.51 8.09 6.39
N ALA A 64 2.51 7.39 5.85
CA ALA A 64 2.65 6.05 5.29
C ALA A 64 2.20 6.06 3.83
N ASP A 65 3.04 5.56 2.94
CA ASP A 65 2.68 5.40 1.53
C ASP A 65 1.94 4.06 1.36
N LEU A 66 0.69 4.10 0.93
CA LEU A 66 -0.19 2.95 0.80
C LEU A 66 -0.72 2.84 -0.64
N PRO A 67 -0.82 1.63 -1.21
CA PRO A 67 -1.38 1.45 -2.54
C PRO A 67 -2.89 1.71 -2.56
N SER A 68 -3.35 2.32 -3.65
CA SER A 68 -4.79 2.52 -3.88
C SER A 68 -5.51 1.17 -3.99
N GLY A 69 -6.71 1.05 -3.41
CA GLY A 69 -7.47 -0.21 -3.38
C GLY A 69 -7.16 -1.11 -2.18
N LEU A 70 -6.22 -0.72 -1.31
CA LEU A 70 -6.00 -1.37 -0.02
C LEU A 70 -7.22 -1.20 0.89
N TYR A 71 -7.56 -2.24 1.65
CA TYR A 71 -8.43 -2.13 2.81
C TYR A 71 -7.61 -2.37 4.08
N LEU A 72 -7.58 -1.41 4.98
CA LEU A 72 -6.84 -1.42 6.24
C LEU A 72 -7.84 -1.54 7.41
N TRP A 73 -7.54 -2.39 8.38
CA TRP A 73 -8.34 -2.50 9.60
C TRP A 73 -7.48 -2.87 10.80
N THR A 74 -8.00 -2.63 12.00
CA THR A 74 -7.38 -3.02 13.26
C THR A 74 -8.28 -3.98 14.03
N GLU A 75 -7.65 -4.92 14.73
CA GLU A 75 -8.32 -5.89 15.60
C GLU A 75 -7.39 -6.17 16.78
N ASP A 76 -7.82 -5.79 17.98
CA ASP A 76 -7.01 -5.85 19.20
C ASP A 76 -5.62 -5.21 19.03
N ASP A 77 -4.54 -5.99 19.07
CA ASP A 77 -3.16 -5.54 18.91
C ASP A 77 -2.65 -5.62 17.45
N LEU A 78 -3.52 -5.98 16.49
CA LEU A 78 -3.17 -6.19 15.09
C LEU A 78 -3.60 -5.02 14.20
N ILE A 79 -2.70 -4.66 13.28
CA ILE A 79 -2.97 -3.79 12.14
C ILE A 79 -2.89 -4.68 10.91
N CYS A 80 -4.01 -4.84 10.22
CA CYS A 80 -4.12 -5.70 9.06
C CYS A 80 -4.49 -4.90 7.81
N GLY A 81 -4.02 -5.37 6.67
CA GLY A 81 -4.41 -4.87 5.37
C GLY A 81 -4.65 -6.01 4.37
N ILE A 82 -5.43 -5.73 3.33
CA ILE A 82 -5.59 -6.61 2.18
C ILE A 82 -5.52 -5.82 0.88
N TYR A 83 -4.63 -6.26 -0.01
CA TYR A 83 -4.41 -5.68 -1.34
C TYR A 83 -4.31 -6.80 -2.36
N GLU A 84 -5.05 -6.75 -3.47
CA GLU A 84 -5.02 -7.78 -4.53
C GLU A 84 -5.06 -9.25 -4.03
N GLN A 85 -5.84 -9.52 -2.97
CA GLN A 85 -5.97 -10.82 -2.29
C GLN A 85 -4.80 -11.22 -1.36
N GLU A 86 -3.73 -10.44 -1.32
CA GLU A 86 -2.64 -10.57 -0.35
C GLU A 86 -3.03 -9.92 0.98
N ARG A 87 -3.15 -10.73 2.04
CA ARG A 87 -3.39 -10.25 3.40
C ARG A 87 -2.06 -10.14 4.13
N ARG A 88 -1.84 -8.98 4.77
CA ARG A 88 -0.71 -8.75 5.68
C ARG A 88 -1.25 -8.24 7.00
N CYS A 89 -0.65 -8.70 8.10
CA CYS A 89 -0.96 -8.21 9.43
C CYS A 89 0.35 -8.01 10.18
N THR A 90 0.39 -6.94 10.95
CA THR A 90 1.51 -6.61 11.84
C THR A 90 0.96 -6.38 13.24
N ARG A 91 1.75 -6.72 14.25
CA ARG A 91 1.38 -6.59 15.65
C ARG A 91 1.99 -5.33 16.23
N CYS A 92 1.18 -4.54 16.92
CA CYS A 92 1.60 -3.44 17.76
C CYS A 92 1.76 -3.90 19.21
N THR A 93 2.56 -3.17 19.99
CA THR A 93 2.90 -3.52 21.38
C THR A 93 1.71 -3.41 22.35
N CYS A 94 0.71 -2.60 22.01
CA CYS A 94 -0.49 -2.40 22.82
C CYS A 94 -1.78 -2.52 21.99
N THR A 95 -2.92 -2.61 22.69
CA THR A 95 -4.23 -2.72 22.07
C THR A 95 -4.59 -1.44 21.32
N ILE A 96 -5.10 -1.61 20.11
CA ILE A 96 -5.55 -0.56 19.22
C ILE A 96 -7.07 -0.59 19.18
N ARG A 97 -7.70 0.58 19.24
CA ARG A 97 -9.15 0.67 19.04
C ARG A 97 -9.54 0.18 17.65
N PRO A 98 -10.69 -0.50 17.50
CA PRO A 98 -11.18 -0.92 16.20
C PRO A 98 -11.28 0.27 15.24
N TYR A 99 -10.63 0.12 14.10
CA TYR A 99 -10.53 1.09 13.03
C TYR A 99 -10.61 0.36 11.70
N ALA A 100 -11.24 0.98 10.71
CA ALA A 100 -11.29 0.44 9.35
C ALA A 100 -11.25 1.59 8.34
N LEU A 101 -10.43 1.43 7.32
CA LEU A 101 -10.25 2.39 6.24
C LEU A 101 -10.22 1.66 4.90
N SER A 102 -11.12 2.06 4.02
CA SER A 102 -11.18 1.55 2.66
C SER A 102 -10.56 2.56 1.70
N LEU A 103 -9.42 2.22 1.10
CA LEU A 103 -8.72 3.04 0.11
C LEU A 103 -9.18 2.72 -1.32
N ASN A 104 -10.34 2.06 -1.46
CA ASN A 104 -10.97 1.72 -2.73
C ASN A 104 -11.80 2.87 -3.35
N THR A 105 -11.45 4.12 -3.08
CA THR A 105 -12.21 5.24 -3.63
C THR A 105 -12.01 5.32 -5.15
N THR A 106 -13.08 5.62 -5.88
CA THR A 106 -13.06 5.71 -7.36
C THR A 106 -12.04 6.74 -7.86
N LEU A 107 -11.72 7.74 -7.04
CA LEU A 107 -10.69 8.74 -7.31
C LEU A 107 -9.28 8.15 -7.15
N ALA A 108 -9.03 7.43 -6.04
CA ALA A 108 -7.72 6.85 -5.76
C ALA A 108 -7.30 5.84 -6.83
N LEU A 109 -8.21 4.97 -7.23
CA LEU A 109 -7.97 3.95 -8.27
C LEU A 109 -7.73 4.54 -9.67
N ARG A 110 -8.18 5.77 -9.94
CA ARG A 110 -8.02 6.42 -11.25
C ARG A 110 -6.87 7.42 -11.32
N SER A 111 -6.43 7.93 -10.17
CA SER A 111 -5.51 9.07 -10.13
C SER A 111 -4.12 8.73 -9.59
N PHE A 112 -3.97 7.69 -8.75
CA PHE A 112 -2.67 7.39 -8.13
C PHE A 112 -2.47 5.89 -7.90
N ASP A 113 -1.28 5.39 -8.22
CA ASP A 113 -0.87 4.00 -7.93
C ASP A 113 -0.56 3.79 -6.43
N ILE A 114 0.12 4.76 -5.81
CA ILE A 114 0.49 4.80 -4.39
C ILE A 114 0.19 6.21 -3.88
N GLN A 115 -0.37 6.32 -2.67
CA GLN A 115 -0.71 7.60 -2.03
C GLN A 115 -0.16 7.66 -0.62
N GLY A 116 0.30 8.85 -0.23
CA GLY A 116 0.77 9.09 1.13
C GLY A 116 -0.38 9.48 2.05
N TYR A 117 -0.68 8.63 3.03
CA TYR A 117 -1.66 8.89 4.07
C TYR A 117 -0.95 9.39 5.33
N ASN A 118 -1.54 10.40 5.97
CA ASN A 118 -1.11 10.82 7.29
C ASN A 118 -1.90 10.02 8.34
N CYS A 119 -1.22 9.14 9.04
CA CYS A 119 -1.77 8.30 10.10
C CYS A 119 -1.42 8.90 11.47
N ALA A 120 -2.44 9.40 12.15
CA ALA A 120 -2.38 9.91 13.50
C ALA A 120 -2.68 8.81 14.51
N PHE A 121 -1.96 8.85 15.62
CA PHE A 121 -2.07 7.93 16.73
C PHE A 121 -2.18 8.72 18.02
N GLU A 122 -3.12 8.32 18.87
CA GLU A 122 -3.33 8.93 20.19
C GLU A 122 -3.31 7.84 21.26
N ARG A 123 -2.46 8.03 22.29
CA ARG A 123 -2.35 7.11 23.42
C ARG A 123 -3.48 7.41 24.42
N GLY A 124 -4.44 6.51 24.50
CA GLY A 124 -5.42 6.45 25.59
C GLY A 124 -4.82 5.87 26.87
N GLU A 125 -5.65 5.62 27.90
CA GLU A 125 -5.15 5.01 29.14
C GLU A 125 -4.70 3.56 28.93
N ASN A 126 -5.50 2.77 28.20
CA ASN A 126 -5.26 1.34 27.99
C ASN A 126 -5.17 0.95 26.50
N ASP A 127 -5.43 1.88 25.60
CA ASP A 127 -5.46 1.65 24.16
C ASP A 127 -4.75 2.75 23.37
N VAL A 128 -4.63 2.55 22.07
CA VAL A 128 -4.23 3.56 21.09
C VAL A 128 -5.34 3.69 20.05
N SER A 129 -5.72 4.91 19.69
CA SER A 129 -6.55 5.14 18.50
C SER A 129 -5.68 5.44 17.30
N LEU A 130 -6.09 4.91 16.14
CA LEU A 130 -5.48 5.14 14.83
C LEU A 130 -6.50 5.85 13.94
N GLU A 131 -6.08 6.92 13.28
CA GLU A 131 -6.84 7.59 12.23
C GLU A 131 -5.92 7.97 11.08
N CYS A 132 -6.22 7.52 9.86
CA CYS A 132 -5.44 7.86 8.67
C CYS A 132 -6.27 8.70 7.68
N GLN A 133 -5.69 9.78 7.19
CA GLN A 133 -6.30 10.69 6.22
C GLN A 133 -5.34 10.99 5.06
N GLY A 134 -5.86 11.03 3.83
CA GLY A 134 -5.08 11.22 2.60
C GLY A 134 -5.92 11.83 1.47
#